data_AF-A0A1E5E556-F1
#
_entry.id   AF-A0A1E5E556-F1
#
_cell.length_a   1.000
_cell.length_b   1.000
_cell.length_c   1.000
_cell.angle_alpha   90.00
_cell.angle_beta   90.00
_cell.angle_gamma   90.00
#
_symmetry.space_group_name_H-M   'P 1'
#
loop_
_entity.id
_entity.type
_entity.pdbx_description
1 polymer ?
#
loop_
_entity_poly.entity_id
_entity_poly.type
_entity_poly.pdbx_seq_one_letter_code
_entity_poly.pdbx_strand_id
1 'polypeptide(L)'
;MDGLKRNWTILCDRFAQLSEREKWLTTIAGWIAVIFLLFSFVIEPAQLENNTQKVRLASLQGQVGELHGQIAEMNRKLKQDPNAEIDKEYKALLQTSQDLSQRLSNVVDSLVTPTAMAALLEKVLDQTHKLKLVSLVSMPSEPITLENSSDNIGYYIHPVKIVLTGNYFDIEEYLSQLEQMSVKYYWRSFNYEVEEYPQAKLVLIVYTLGAKEEFIGG
;
A
#
# COMPACT_ATOMS: atom_id res chain seq x y z
N MET A 1 -21.28 50.52 69.92
CA MET A 1 -22.59 49.84 70.05
C MET A 1 -23.65 50.73 70.70
N ASP A 2 -23.40 52.04 70.87
CA ASP A 2 -24.31 52.95 71.59
C ASP A 2 -25.25 53.74 70.68
N GLY A 3 -24.93 53.88 69.39
CA GLY A 3 -25.80 54.53 68.40
C GLY A 3 -27.10 53.76 68.13
N LEU A 4 -27.04 52.42 68.15
CA LEU A 4 -28.22 51.57 67.93
C LEU A 4 -29.22 51.68 69.10
N LYS A 5 -28.71 51.70 70.33
CA LYS A 5 -29.52 51.85 71.55
C LYS A 5 -30.19 53.23 71.60
N ARG A 6 -29.48 54.29 71.21
CA ARG A 6 -30.02 55.66 71.18
C ARG A 6 -31.09 55.84 70.10
N ASN A 7 -30.89 55.25 68.92
CA ASN A 7 -31.90 55.25 67.86
C ASN A 7 -33.15 54.45 68.28
N TRP A 8 -32.96 53.33 68.99
CA TRP A 8 -34.05 52.53 69.55
C TRP A 8 -34.87 53.32 70.59
N THR A 9 -34.22 54.04 71.49
CA THR A 9 -34.92 54.85 72.50
C THR A 9 -35.70 56.01 71.86
N ILE A 10 -35.16 56.66 70.83
CA ILE A 10 -35.86 57.75 70.11
C ILE A 10 -37.08 57.22 69.34
N LEU A 11 -36.97 56.02 68.77
CA LEU A 11 -38.08 55.35 68.10
C LEU A 11 -39.16 54.92 69.10
N CYS A 12 -38.78 54.41 70.28
CA CYS A 12 -39.72 54.10 71.36
C CYS A 12 -40.46 55.34 71.87
N ASP A 13 -39.76 56.46 72.05
CA ASP A 13 -40.34 57.70 72.57
C ASP A 13 -41.33 58.33 71.56
N ARG A 14 -40.99 58.30 70.27
CA ARG A 14 -41.94 58.68 69.21
C ARG A 14 -43.14 57.73 69.17
N PHE A 15 -42.92 56.42 69.24
CA PHE A 15 -44.01 55.43 69.25
C PHE A 15 -44.96 55.59 70.45
N ALA A 16 -44.45 56.03 71.61
CA ALA A 16 -45.25 56.28 72.80
C ALA A 16 -46.23 57.46 72.64
N GLN A 17 -45.84 58.50 71.89
CA GLN A 17 -46.64 59.71 71.63
C GLN A 17 -47.72 59.56 70.56
N LEU A 18 -47.74 58.47 69.79
CA LEU A 18 -48.75 58.23 68.75
C LEU A 18 -50.10 57.78 69.35
N SER A 19 -51.18 58.13 68.65
CA SER A 19 -52.56 57.79 69.03
C SER A 19 -52.79 56.27 68.96
N GLU A 20 -53.71 55.71 69.76
CA GLU A 20 -53.90 54.25 69.87
C GLU A 20 -54.16 53.55 68.52
N ARG A 21 -54.79 54.26 67.57
CA ARG A 21 -55.02 53.78 66.20
C ARG A 21 -53.74 53.64 65.38
N GLU A 22 -52.78 54.54 65.56
CA GLU A 22 -51.53 54.57 64.80
C GLU A 22 -50.53 53.52 65.33
N LYS A 23 -50.59 53.21 66.64
CA LYS A 23 -49.84 52.10 67.24
C LYS A 23 -50.22 50.75 66.63
N TRP A 24 -51.51 50.49 66.41
CA TRP A 24 -51.94 49.26 65.74
C TRP A 24 -51.49 49.21 64.28
N LEU A 25 -51.60 50.32 63.55
CA LEU A 25 -51.23 50.39 62.14
C LEU A 25 -49.72 50.16 61.91
N THR A 26 -48.88 50.73 62.76
CA THR A 26 -47.42 50.57 62.71
C THR A 26 -46.97 49.17 63.13
N THR A 27 -47.65 48.55 64.11
CA THR A 27 -47.34 47.17 64.53
C THR A 27 -47.70 46.17 63.43
N ILE A 28 -48.86 46.33 62.78
CA ILE A 28 -49.27 45.49 61.64
C ILE A 28 -48.33 45.69 60.45
N ALA A 29 -47.96 46.94 60.14
CA ALA A 29 -47.02 47.23 59.06
C ALA A 29 -45.63 46.59 59.30
N GLY A 30 -45.15 46.60 60.55
CA GLY A 30 -43.92 45.90 60.93
C GLY A 30 -44.02 44.39 60.74
N TRP A 31 -45.13 43.78 61.18
CA TRP A 31 -45.37 42.35 60.96
C TRP A 31 -45.42 41.97 59.47
N ILE A 32 -46.10 42.76 58.65
CA ILE A 32 -46.16 42.55 57.20
C ILE A 32 -44.76 42.67 56.58
N ALA A 33 -43.97 43.65 56.99
CA ALA A 33 -42.59 43.81 56.51
C ALA A 33 -41.69 42.62 56.88
N VAL A 34 -41.83 42.06 58.08
CA VAL A 34 -41.08 40.86 58.51
C VAL A 34 -41.49 39.62 57.71
N ILE A 35 -42.80 39.41 57.50
CA ILE A 35 -43.30 38.29 56.67
C ILE A 35 -42.82 38.43 55.22
N PHE A 36 -42.86 39.64 54.66
CA PHE A 36 -42.38 39.92 53.31
C PHE A 36 -40.87 39.64 53.17
N LEU A 37 -40.06 40.03 54.16
CA LEU A 37 -38.62 39.79 54.16
C LEU A 37 -38.31 38.28 54.25
N LEU A 38 -38.99 37.54 55.12
CA LEU A 38 -38.86 36.08 55.21
C LEU A 38 -39.27 35.39 53.90
N PHE A 39 -40.35 35.84 53.27
CA PHE A 39 -40.79 35.31 51.98
C PHE A 39 -39.75 35.57 50.87
N SER A 40 -39.23 36.80 50.80
CA SER A 40 -38.16 37.19 49.87
C SER A 40 -36.92 36.32 50.06
N PHE A 41 -36.49 36.12 51.31
CA PHE A 41 -35.27 35.39 51.62
C PHE A 41 -35.35 33.88 51.34
N VAL A 42 -36.56 33.29 51.31
CA VAL A 42 -36.75 31.85 51.03
C VAL A 42 -37.01 31.58 49.55
N ILE A 43 -37.74 32.46 48.86
CA ILE A 43 -38.16 32.21 47.46
C ILE A 43 -37.11 32.62 46.45
N GLU A 44 -36.40 33.73 46.70
CA GLU A 44 -35.33 34.20 45.82
C GLU A 44 -34.20 33.16 45.62
N PRO A 45 -33.66 32.51 46.68
CA PRO A 45 -32.67 31.44 46.47
C PRO A 45 -33.27 30.21 45.77
N ALA A 46 -34.52 29.84 46.07
CA ALA A 46 -35.19 28.71 45.43
C ALA A 46 -35.41 28.94 43.92
N GLN A 47 -35.71 30.18 43.51
CA GLN A 47 -35.82 30.55 42.11
C GLN A 47 -34.47 30.56 41.39
N LEU A 48 -33.42 31.05 42.06
CA LEU A 48 -32.06 31.05 41.52
C LEU A 48 -31.54 29.63 41.29
N GLU A 49 -31.74 28.73 42.26
CA GLU A 49 -31.40 27.31 42.13
C GLU A 49 -32.19 26.63 41.01
N ASN A 50 -33.50 26.87 40.92
CA ASN A 50 -34.32 26.27 39.86
C ASN A 50 -33.89 26.74 38.46
N ASN A 51 -33.56 28.03 38.31
CA ASN A 51 -33.08 28.59 37.04
C ASN A 51 -31.70 28.03 36.66
N THR A 52 -30.77 27.92 37.60
CA THR A 52 -29.45 27.31 37.32
C THR A 52 -29.58 25.83 36.95
N GLN A 53 -30.47 25.08 37.60
CA GLN A 53 -30.78 23.70 37.24
C GLN A 53 -31.39 23.58 35.85
N LYS A 54 -32.32 24.47 35.46
CA LYS A 54 -32.88 24.53 34.10
C LYS A 54 -31.82 24.82 33.04
N VAL A 55 -30.91 25.77 33.30
CA VAL A 55 -29.80 26.08 32.39
C VAL A 55 -28.84 24.89 32.29
N ARG A 56 -28.54 24.20 33.40
CA ARG A 56 -27.73 22.97 33.37
C ARG A 56 -28.42 21.85 32.57
N LEU A 57 -29.73 21.67 32.72
CA LEU A 57 -30.48 20.69 31.93
C LEU A 57 -30.45 21.03 30.43
N ALA A 58 -30.67 22.29 30.07
CA ALA A 58 -30.56 22.72 28.67
C ALA A 58 -29.15 22.50 28.11
N SER A 59 -28.11 22.80 28.89
CA SER A 59 -26.72 22.54 28.51
C SER A 59 -26.43 21.05 28.35
N LEU A 60 -26.86 20.21 29.30
CA LEU A 60 -26.69 18.76 29.23
C LEU A 60 -27.44 18.17 28.03
N GLN A 61 -28.65 18.66 27.74
CA GLN A 61 -29.41 18.24 26.57
C GLN A 61 -28.72 18.64 25.27
N GLY A 62 -28.10 19.83 25.23
CA GLY A 62 -27.24 20.25 24.12
C GLY A 62 -26.03 19.33 23.93
N GLN A 63 -25.32 18.99 25.01
CA GLN A 63 -24.17 18.08 24.98
C GLN A 63 -24.56 16.67 24.51
N VAL A 64 -25.71 16.15 24.94
CA VAL A 64 -26.23 14.86 24.48
C VAL A 64 -26.51 14.88 22.97
N GLY A 65 -27.08 15.98 22.45
CA GLY A 65 -27.30 16.15 21.02
C GLY A 65 -26.00 16.18 20.22
N GLU A 66 -24.99 16.90 20.72
CA GLU A 66 -23.67 16.96 20.11
C GLU A 66 -22.99 15.59 20.07
N LEU A 67 -22.98 14.86 21.19
CA LEU A 67 -22.44 13.50 21.27
C LEU A 67 -23.14 12.54 20.30
N HIS A 68 -24.47 12.63 20.16
CA HIS A 68 -25.19 11.86 19.15
C HIS A 68 -24.76 12.20 17.73
N GLY A 69 -24.51 13.48 17.43
CA GLY A 69 -23.96 13.92 16.15
C GLY A 69 -22.58 13.33 15.87
N GLN A 70 -21.68 13.37 16.86
CA GLN A 70 -20.34 12.78 16.75
C GLN A 70 -20.39 11.26 16.56
N ILE A 71 -21.27 10.56 17.29
CA ILE A 71 -21.49 9.11 17.14
C ILE A 71 -22.02 8.79 15.74
N ALA A 72 -22.96 9.59 15.20
CA ALA A 72 -23.49 9.39 13.85
C ALA A 72 -22.42 9.61 12.78
N GLU A 73 -21.58 10.63 12.93
CA GLU A 73 -20.45 10.88 12.03
C GLU A 73 -19.41 9.76 12.09
N MET A 74 -19.04 9.31 13.29
CA MET A 74 -18.09 8.22 13.48
C MET A 74 -18.63 6.90 12.93
N ASN A 75 -19.91 6.60 13.13
CA ASN A 75 -20.56 5.46 12.48
C ASN A 75 -20.57 5.57 10.94
N ARG A 76 -20.75 6.77 10.38
CA ARG A 76 -20.66 6.98 8.93
C ARG A 76 -19.25 6.73 8.42
N LYS A 77 -18.23 7.21 9.14
CA LYS A 77 -16.81 6.96 8.84
C LYS A 77 -16.45 5.47 8.97
N LEU A 78 -17.02 4.75 9.93
CA LEU A 78 -16.83 3.30 10.10
C LEU A 78 -17.54 2.47 9.02
N LYS A 79 -18.71 2.91 8.55
CA LYS A 79 -19.46 2.23 7.48
C LYS A 79 -18.84 2.42 6.10
N GLN A 80 -18.16 3.55 5.86
CA GLN A 80 -17.32 3.69 4.67
C GLN A 80 -16.06 2.88 4.91
N ASP A 81 -16.00 1.70 4.29
CA ASP A 81 -14.81 0.85 4.30
C ASP A 81 -13.60 1.68 3.83
N PRO A 82 -12.67 2.03 4.74
CA PRO A 82 -11.54 2.90 4.42
C PRO A 82 -10.54 2.21 3.49
N ASN A 83 -10.58 0.87 3.41
CA ASN A 83 -9.65 0.07 2.64
C ASN A 83 -10.24 -0.38 1.31
N ALA A 84 -11.50 -0.07 0.98
CA ALA A 84 -12.12 -0.55 -0.25
C ALA A 84 -11.33 -0.17 -1.53
N GLU A 85 -10.69 0.99 -1.54
CA GLU A 85 -9.84 1.39 -2.67
C GLU A 85 -8.48 0.67 -2.66
N ILE A 86 -7.87 0.54 -1.48
CA ILE A 86 -6.61 -0.20 -1.30
C ILE A 86 -6.80 -1.67 -1.68
N ASP A 87 -7.94 -2.28 -1.35
CA ASP A 87 -8.28 -3.66 -1.68
C ASP A 87 -8.45 -3.87 -3.18
N LYS A 88 -8.95 -2.86 -3.92
CA LYS A 88 -8.99 -2.91 -5.39
C LYS A 88 -7.60 -2.86 -5.98
N GLU A 89 -6.77 -1.92 -5.53
CA GLU A 89 -5.39 -1.80 -5.98
C GLU A 89 -4.61 -3.08 -5.67
N TYR A 90 -4.76 -3.62 -4.46
CA TYR A 90 -4.14 -4.87 -4.04
C TYR A 90 -4.54 -6.03 -4.95
N LYS A 91 -5.83 -6.18 -5.27
CA LYS A 91 -6.32 -7.22 -6.20
C LYS A 91 -5.76 -7.02 -7.61
N ALA A 92 -5.72 -5.80 -8.12
CA ALA A 92 -5.17 -5.49 -9.44
C ALA A 92 -3.66 -5.81 -9.50
N LEU A 93 -2.91 -5.45 -8.45
CA LEU A 93 -1.47 -5.73 -8.35
C LEU A 93 -1.20 -7.23 -8.25
N LEU A 94 -2.02 -7.95 -7.49
CA LEU A 94 -1.93 -9.41 -7.35
C LEU A 94 -2.17 -10.12 -8.69
N GLN A 95 -3.20 -9.70 -9.43
CA GLN A 95 -3.46 -10.22 -10.79
C GLN A 95 -2.30 -9.93 -11.74
N THR A 96 -1.74 -8.72 -11.69
CA THR A 96 -0.59 -8.34 -12.51
C THR A 96 0.63 -9.19 -12.19
N SER A 97 0.90 -9.43 -10.91
CA SER A 97 1.99 -10.30 -10.46
C SER A 97 1.83 -11.74 -10.97
N GLN A 98 0.61 -12.29 -10.91
CA GLN A 98 0.31 -13.62 -11.42
C GLN A 98 0.48 -13.72 -12.95
N ASP A 99 -0.03 -12.74 -13.71
CA ASP A 99 0.15 -12.69 -15.17
C ASP A 99 1.64 -12.62 -15.56
N LEU A 100 2.41 -11.76 -14.87
CA LEU A 100 3.83 -11.62 -15.13
C LEU A 100 4.61 -12.91 -14.81
N SER A 101 4.25 -13.59 -13.72
CA SER A 101 4.84 -14.87 -13.33
C SER A 101 4.56 -15.95 -14.37
N GLN A 102 3.33 -16.01 -14.90
CA GLN A 102 2.98 -16.97 -15.95
C GLN A 102 3.72 -16.68 -17.26
N ARG A 103 3.83 -15.41 -17.66
CA ARG A 103 4.61 -15.01 -18.84
C ARG A 103 6.06 -15.40 -18.70
N LEU A 104 6.66 -15.17 -17.53
CA LEU A 104 8.04 -15.52 -17.27
C LEU A 104 8.23 -17.05 -17.32
N SER A 105 7.34 -17.83 -16.70
CA SER A 105 7.37 -19.30 -16.77
C SER A 105 7.31 -19.79 -18.21
N ASN A 106 6.40 -19.27 -19.03
CA ASN A 106 6.29 -19.65 -20.44
C ASN A 106 7.55 -19.32 -21.24
N VAL A 107 8.23 -18.21 -20.92
CA VAL A 107 9.52 -17.87 -21.53
C VAL A 107 10.57 -18.89 -21.10
N VAL A 108 10.66 -19.21 -19.81
CA VAL A 108 11.63 -20.17 -19.25
C VAL A 108 11.41 -21.59 -19.76
N ASP A 109 10.16 -22.05 -19.90
CA ASP A 109 9.85 -23.39 -20.43
C ASP A 109 10.17 -23.52 -21.93
N SER A 110 10.23 -22.39 -22.65
CA SER A 110 10.65 -22.37 -24.06
C SER A 110 12.17 -22.33 -24.27
N LEU A 111 12.95 -22.26 -23.18
CA LEU A 111 14.41 -22.23 -23.22
C LEU A 111 14.97 -23.65 -23.15
N VAL A 112 15.71 -24.04 -24.18
CA VAL A 112 16.33 -25.37 -24.27
C VAL A 112 17.59 -25.44 -23.42
N THR A 113 17.75 -26.52 -22.65
CA THR A 113 18.96 -26.75 -21.87
C THR A 113 20.19 -26.87 -22.77
N PRO A 114 21.37 -26.39 -22.36
CA PRO A 114 22.57 -26.35 -23.20
C PRO A 114 23.01 -27.73 -23.74
N THR A 115 22.83 -28.78 -22.95
CA THR A 115 23.13 -30.18 -23.32
C THR A 115 22.24 -30.67 -24.46
N ALA A 116 20.94 -30.35 -24.42
CA ALA A 116 20.02 -30.69 -25.49
C ALA A 116 20.36 -29.94 -26.80
N MET A 117 20.88 -28.71 -26.71
CA MET A 117 21.31 -27.94 -27.89
C MET A 117 22.48 -28.60 -28.62
N ALA A 118 23.51 -29.05 -27.90
CA ALA A 118 24.65 -29.74 -28.52
C ALA A 118 24.21 -31.01 -29.28
N ALA A 119 23.36 -31.83 -28.66
CA ALA A 119 22.81 -33.04 -29.29
C ALA A 119 21.90 -32.73 -30.49
N LEU A 120 21.17 -31.61 -30.46
CA LEU A 120 20.34 -31.17 -31.59
C LEU A 120 21.20 -30.73 -32.78
N LEU A 121 22.25 -29.95 -32.53
CA LEU A 121 23.19 -29.51 -33.57
C LEU A 121 23.88 -30.71 -34.25
N GLU A 122 24.30 -31.68 -33.46
CA GLU A 122 24.86 -32.95 -33.95
C GLU A 122 23.84 -33.71 -34.80
N LYS A 123 22.58 -33.82 -34.33
CA LYS A 123 21.51 -34.51 -35.07
C LYS A 123 21.18 -33.87 -36.42
N VAL A 124 21.21 -32.53 -36.52
CA VAL A 124 21.02 -31.84 -37.82
C VAL A 124 22.20 -32.11 -38.73
N LEU A 125 23.42 -32.09 -38.20
CA LEU A 125 24.63 -32.38 -38.98
C LEU A 125 24.63 -33.82 -39.51
N ASP A 126 24.18 -34.77 -38.70
CA ASP A 126 23.99 -36.17 -39.08
C ASP A 126 22.96 -36.35 -40.20
N GLN A 127 22.05 -35.41 -40.43
CA GLN A 127 21.11 -35.50 -41.55
C GLN A 127 21.69 -34.97 -42.86
N THR A 128 22.59 -33.99 -42.79
CA THR A 128 23.15 -33.35 -43.98
C THR A 128 24.28 -34.17 -44.61
N HIS A 129 24.97 -35.06 -43.87
CA HIS A 129 26.04 -36.02 -44.28
C HIS A 129 27.22 -35.50 -45.14
N LYS A 130 27.16 -34.27 -45.65
CA LYS A 130 28.11 -33.64 -46.57
C LYS A 130 29.05 -32.66 -45.87
N LEU A 131 28.71 -32.26 -44.64
CA LEU A 131 29.52 -31.40 -43.80
C LEU A 131 30.36 -32.21 -42.82
N LYS A 132 31.58 -31.75 -42.57
CA LYS A 132 32.47 -32.33 -41.57
C LYS A 132 32.48 -31.45 -40.32
N LEU A 133 32.11 -32.04 -39.18
CA LEU A 133 32.32 -31.42 -37.87
C LEU A 133 33.81 -31.39 -37.55
N VAL A 134 34.36 -30.20 -37.39
CA VAL A 134 35.73 -30.05 -36.88
C VAL A 134 35.73 -29.95 -35.37
N SER A 135 34.78 -29.21 -34.80
CA SER A 135 34.71 -28.98 -33.35
C SER A 135 33.32 -28.56 -32.92
N LEU A 136 32.86 -29.11 -31.80
CA LEU A 136 31.67 -28.68 -31.08
C LEU A 136 32.05 -28.51 -29.60
N VAL A 137 31.97 -27.28 -29.09
CA VAL A 137 32.40 -26.97 -27.72
C VAL A 137 31.38 -26.07 -27.05
N SER A 138 30.88 -26.51 -25.89
CA SER A 138 30.14 -25.64 -24.98
C SER A 138 31.11 -24.69 -24.29
N MET A 139 30.87 -23.39 -24.44
CA MET A 139 31.66 -22.34 -23.79
C MET A 139 31.14 -22.09 -22.36
N PRO A 140 31.95 -21.49 -21.48
CA PRO A 140 31.50 -21.14 -20.13
C PRO A 140 30.27 -20.23 -20.17
N SER A 141 29.38 -20.40 -19.19
CA SER A 141 28.17 -19.58 -19.05
C SER A 141 28.51 -18.15 -18.67
N GLU A 142 27.81 -17.19 -19.28
CA GLU A 142 27.97 -15.76 -18.99
C GLU A 142 26.72 -15.23 -18.26
N PRO A 143 26.83 -14.69 -17.03
CA PRO A 143 25.69 -14.13 -16.33
C PRO A 143 25.17 -12.87 -17.03
N ILE A 144 23.85 -12.70 -17.07
CA ILE A 144 23.23 -11.48 -17.57
C ILE A 144 23.17 -10.46 -16.44
N THR A 145 23.97 -9.42 -16.56
CA THR A 145 23.94 -8.25 -15.67
C THR A 145 23.18 -7.11 -16.33
N LEU A 146 22.32 -6.43 -15.56
CA LEU A 146 21.73 -5.16 -16.01
C LEU A 146 22.79 -4.07 -15.94
N GLU A 147 22.94 -3.28 -17.01
CA GLU A 147 23.72 -2.05 -16.94
C GLU A 147 23.15 -1.21 -15.78
N ASN A 148 24.01 -0.90 -14.79
CA ASN A 148 23.73 -0.19 -13.53
C ASN A 148 23.38 -1.03 -12.28
N SER A 149 23.47 -2.37 -12.30
CA SER A 149 23.34 -3.17 -11.08
C SER A 149 24.27 -4.38 -11.09
N SER A 150 25.06 -4.52 -10.03
CA SER A 150 25.94 -5.67 -9.78
C SER A 150 25.18 -6.94 -9.38
N ASP A 151 23.85 -6.88 -9.28
CA ASP A 151 23.01 -8.01 -8.96
C ASP A 151 22.81 -8.90 -10.20
N ASN A 152 23.21 -10.16 -10.06
CA ASN A 152 22.96 -11.19 -11.05
C ASN A 152 21.46 -11.52 -11.06
N ILE A 153 20.82 -11.42 -12.22
CA ILE A 153 19.38 -11.62 -12.40
C ILE A 153 19.01 -13.12 -12.30
N GLY A 154 19.99 -14.00 -12.08
CA GLY A 154 19.80 -15.45 -12.04
C GLY A 154 19.61 -16.08 -13.42
N TYR A 155 19.94 -15.35 -14.49
CA TYR A 155 19.92 -15.84 -15.86
C TYR A 155 21.32 -15.83 -16.47
N TYR A 156 21.61 -16.86 -17.25
CA TYR A 156 22.90 -17.13 -17.85
C TYR A 156 22.74 -17.39 -19.34
N ILE A 157 23.70 -16.88 -20.11
CA ILE A 157 23.90 -17.20 -21.51
C ILE A 157 24.76 -18.45 -21.57
N HIS A 158 24.33 -19.44 -22.36
CA HIS A 158 25.08 -20.67 -22.60
C HIS A 158 25.48 -20.74 -24.07
N PRO A 159 26.70 -20.28 -24.42
CA PRO A 159 27.12 -20.25 -25.80
C PRO A 159 27.78 -21.57 -26.22
N VAL A 160 27.51 -22.00 -27.44
CA VAL A 160 28.09 -23.20 -28.07
C VAL A 160 28.78 -22.76 -29.35
N LYS A 161 30.05 -23.13 -29.47
CA LYS A 161 30.87 -22.89 -30.66
C LYS A 161 30.89 -24.14 -31.53
N ILE A 162 30.54 -23.96 -32.79
CA ILE A 162 30.53 -24.99 -33.82
C ILE A 162 31.53 -24.59 -34.90
N VAL A 163 32.38 -25.52 -35.29
CA VAL A 163 33.30 -25.37 -36.42
C VAL A 163 33.02 -26.46 -37.43
N LEU A 164 32.60 -26.06 -38.62
CA LEU A 164 32.21 -26.92 -39.72
C LEU A 164 33.10 -26.66 -40.93
N THR A 165 33.36 -27.70 -41.72
CA THR A 165 34.00 -27.57 -43.04
C THR A 165 33.19 -28.27 -44.10
N GLY A 166 33.05 -27.64 -45.27
CA GLY A 166 32.32 -28.17 -46.42
C GLY A 166 32.26 -27.15 -47.55
N ASN A 167 31.48 -27.43 -48.59
CA ASN A 167 31.24 -26.43 -49.64
C ASN A 167 30.15 -25.43 -49.20
N TYR A 168 30.06 -24.31 -49.94
CA TYR A 168 29.10 -23.25 -49.65
C TYR A 168 27.65 -23.73 -49.58
N PHE A 169 27.22 -24.57 -50.52
CA PHE A 169 25.83 -25.03 -50.62
C PHE A 169 25.45 -25.98 -49.49
N ASP A 170 26.37 -26.85 -49.07
CA ASP A 170 26.14 -27.74 -47.94
C ASP A 170 26.03 -26.95 -46.63
N ILE A 171 26.83 -25.89 -46.48
CA ILE A 171 26.77 -24.99 -45.31
C ILE A 171 25.46 -24.22 -45.30
N GLU A 172 25.01 -23.70 -46.44
CA GLU A 172 23.73 -22.99 -46.56
C GLU A 172 22.54 -23.92 -46.28
N GLU A 173 22.55 -25.14 -46.82
CA GLU A 173 21.53 -26.16 -46.57
C GLU A 173 21.44 -26.49 -45.06
N TYR A 174 22.58 -26.67 -44.40
CA TYR A 174 22.63 -26.90 -42.95
C TYR A 174 22.08 -25.73 -42.14
N LEU A 175 22.45 -24.49 -42.46
CA LEU A 175 21.95 -23.31 -41.76
C LEU A 175 20.44 -23.13 -41.95
N SER A 176 19.93 -23.39 -43.16
CA SER A 176 18.50 -23.36 -43.45
C SER A 176 17.71 -24.41 -42.65
N GLN A 177 18.24 -25.63 -42.54
CA GLN A 177 17.64 -26.68 -41.69
C GLN A 177 17.69 -26.30 -40.20
N LEU A 178 18.80 -25.67 -39.77
CA LEU A 178 18.95 -25.20 -38.40
C LEU A 178 17.90 -24.14 -38.03
N GLU A 179 17.70 -23.14 -38.91
CA GLU A 179 16.73 -22.05 -38.69
C GLU A 179 15.27 -22.51 -38.63
N GLN A 180 14.94 -23.62 -39.26
CA GLN A 180 13.58 -24.18 -39.26
C GLN A 180 13.23 -24.92 -37.97
N MET A 181 14.19 -25.10 -37.05
CA MET A 181 13.95 -25.77 -35.79
C MET A 181 13.01 -24.95 -34.89
N SER A 182 12.09 -25.64 -34.19
CA SER A 182 11.14 -25.02 -33.27
C SER A 182 11.77 -24.49 -31.96
N VAL A 183 13.09 -24.53 -31.86
CA VAL A 183 13.85 -24.19 -30.66
C VAL A 183 14.25 -22.72 -30.70
N LYS A 184 14.13 -22.02 -29.58
CA LYS A 184 14.60 -20.64 -29.45
C LYS A 184 16.10 -20.61 -29.15
N TYR A 185 16.89 -20.21 -30.12
CA TYR A 185 18.32 -19.95 -29.99
C TYR A 185 18.69 -18.66 -30.71
N TYR A 186 19.86 -18.11 -30.39
CA TYR A 186 20.33 -16.84 -30.91
C TYR A 186 21.73 -16.97 -31.51
N TRP A 187 22.01 -16.24 -32.58
CA TRP A 187 23.32 -16.18 -33.20
C TRP A 187 24.14 -15.08 -32.53
N ARG A 188 25.35 -15.40 -32.09
CA ARG A 188 26.29 -14.43 -31.50
C ARG A 188 27.39 -14.03 -32.46
N SER A 189 27.89 -14.99 -33.23
CA SER A 189 28.97 -14.76 -34.17
C SER A 189 28.86 -15.74 -35.33
N PHE A 190 29.11 -15.22 -36.53
CA PHE A 190 29.17 -15.98 -37.77
C PHE A 190 30.46 -15.57 -38.49
N ASN A 191 31.36 -16.52 -38.70
CA ASN A 191 32.58 -16.30 -39.47
C ASN A 191 32.73 -17.40 -40.53
N TYR A 192 32.78 -16.99 -41.78
CA TYR A 192 32.89 -17.87 -42.94
C TYR A 192 34.16 -17.51 -43.72
N GLU A 193 35.04 -18.50 -43.91
CA GLU A 193 36.31 -18.32 -44.61
C GLU A 193 36.52 -19.44 -45.63
N VAL A 194 36.91 -19.09 -46.86
CA VAL A 194 37.25 -20.09 -47.89
C VAL A 194 38.73 -20.40 -47.78
N GLU A 195 39.06 -21.59 -47.28
CA GLU A 195 40.47 -22.02 -47.13
C GLU A 195 41.04 -22.42 -48.50
N GLU A 196 40.39 -23.37 -49.19
CA GLU A 196 40.79 -23.81 -50.53
C GLU A 196 39.53 -24.20 -51.31
N TYR A 197 39.23 -23.52 -52.42
CA TYR A 197 38.00 -23.78 -53.16
C TYR A 197 37.90 -25.27 -53.60
N PRO A 198 36.74 -25.95 -53.40
CA PRO A 198 35.46 -25.43 -52.92
C PRO A 198 35.24 -25.55 -51.39
N GLN A 199 36.26 -25.90 -50.61
CA GLN A 199 36.18 -26.05 -49.16
C GLN A 199 36.22 -24.71 -48.44
N ALA A 200 35.24 -24.51 -47.57
CA ALA A 200 35.14 -23.39 -46.66
C ALA A 200 34.98 -23.88 -45.23
N LYS A 201 35.34 -23.00 -44.31
CA LYS A 201 35.26 -23.20 -42.87
C LYS A 201 34.27 -22.19 -42.30
N LEU A 202 33.28 -22.71 -41.58
CA LEU A 202 32.32 -21.93 -40.83
C LEU A 202 32.61 -22.06 -39.34
N VAL A 203 32.76 -20.92 -38.66
CA VAL A 203 32.74 -20.82 -37.20
C VAL A 203 31.46 -20.10 -36.79
N LEU A 204 30.54 -20.84 -36.20
CA LEU A 204 29.26 -20.32 -35.71
C LEU A 204 29.22 -20.39 -34.19
N ILE A 205 28.85 -19.29 -33.55
CA ILE A 205 28.58 -19.26 -32.11
C ILE A 205 27.09 -19.00 -31.94
N VAL A 206 26.38 -19.98 -31.40
CA VAL A 206 24.98 -19.88 -31.00
C VAL A 206 24.87 -19.86 -29.49
N TYR A 207 23.79 -19.31 -28.94
CA TYR A 207 23.54 -19.36 -27.51
C TYR A 207 22.07 -19.55 -27.17
N THR A 208 21.86 -20.09 -25.97
CA THR A 208 20.56 -20.18 -25.30
C THR A 208 20.61 -19.39 -24.01
N LEU A 209 19.43 -19.06 -23.47
CA LEU A 209 19.27 -18.44 -22.16
C LEU A 209 18.84 -19.53 -21.18
N GLY A 210 19.32 -19.49 -19.93
CA GLY A 210 18.96 -20.45 -18.91
C GLY A 210 18.99 -19.84 -17.51
N ALA A 211 18.25 -20.43 -16.57
CA ALA A 211 18.18 -19.95 -15.18
C ALA A 211 19.24 -20.61 -14.25
N LYS A 212 20.21 -21.35 -14.81
CA LYS A 212 21.22 -22.10 -14.06
C LYS A 212 22.62 -21.69 -14.50
N GLU A 213 23.50 -21.45 -13.54
CA GLU A 213 24.92 -21.18 -13.80
C GLU A 213 25.64 -22.44 -14.30
N GLU A 214 25.27 -23.59 -13.76
CA GLU A 214 26.11 -24.78 -13.85
C GLU A 214 25.66 -25.74 -14.97
N PHE A 215 26.57 -25.94 -15.93
CA PHE A 215 26.59 -27.08 -16.84
C PHE A 215 27.17 -28.29 -16.10
N ILE A 216 26.36 -28.98 -15.29
CA ILE A 216 26.76 -30.29 -14.77
C ILE A 216 26.18 -31.36 -15.70
N GLY A 217 27.03 -31.81 -16.61
CA GLY A 217 26.88 -33.09 -17.28
C GLY A 217 27.11 -34.21 -16.26
N GLY A 218 26.08 -35.03 -16.10
CA GLY A 218 26.25 -36.48 -16.03
C GLY A 218 25.83 -37.05 -17.38
#